data_AF-A0A925D735-F1
#
_entry.id   AF-A0A925D735-F1
#
_cell.length_a   1.000
_cell.length_b   1.000
_cell.length_c   1.000
_cell.angle_alpha   90.00
_cell.angle_beta   90.00
_cell.angle_gamma   90.00
#
_symmetry.space_group_name_H-M   'P 1'
#
loop_
_entity.id
_entity.type
_entity.pdbx_description
1 polymer ?
#
loop_
_entity_poly.entity_id
_entity_poly.type
_entity_poly.pdbx_seq_one_letter_code
_entity_poly.pdbx_strand_id
1 'polypeptide(L)' 'MAKSRILIQLDPDPHASVFDAVVAVDAGVEHLFQYHSVQPEQVRDLVHGAMFTRSPQDLTSTAVFIGGSNV' A
#
# COMPACT_ATOMS: atom_id res chain seq x y z
N MET A 1 19.20 9.01 -7.94
CA MET A 1 19.06 7.57 -7.62
C MET A 1 17.58 7.24 -7.71
N ALA A 2 17.22 6.07 -8.23
CA ALA A 2 15.81 5.64 -8.26
C ALA A 2 15.29 5.48 -6.82
N LYS A 3 14.04 5.86 -6.56
CA LYS A 3 13.38 5.63 -5.27
C LYS A 3 12.94 4.18 -5.15
N SER A 4 12.98 3.64 -3.93
CA SER A 4 12.48 2.30 -3.65
C SER A 4 10.99 2.18 -3.98
N ARG A 5 10.62 1.06 -4.59
CA ARG A 5 9.23 0.73 -4.94
C ARG A 5 8.45 0.34 -3.69
N ILE A 6 7.53 1.20 -3.29
CA ILE A 6 6.67 1.00 -2.11
C ILE A 6 5.29 0.55 -2.58
N LEU A 7 4.78 -0.52 -1.98
CA LEU A 7 3.37 -0.88 -2.05
C LEU A 7 2.74 -0.70 -0.67
N ILE A 8 1.63 0.02 -0.61
CA ILE A 8 0.82 0.18 0.60
C ILE A 8 -0.45 -0.63 0.42
N GLN A 9 -0.63 -1.67 1.22
CA GLN A 9 -1.86 -2.45 1.28
C GLN A 9 -2.78 -1.86 2.34
N LEU A 10 -4.00 -1.51 1.93
CA LEU A 10 -5.08 -1.12 2.82
C LEU A 10 -6.13 -2.24 2.80
N ASP A 11 -6.36 -2.84 3.95
CA ASP A 11 -7.24 -3.99 4.10
C ASP A 11 -8.29 -3.70 5.18
N PRO A 12 -9.60 -3.84 4.91
CA PRO A 12 -10.63 -3.68 5.92
C PRO A 12 -10.70 -4.84 6.91
N ASP A 13 -10.10 -6.00 6.59
CA ASP A 13 -10.16 -7.19 7.44
C ASP A 13 -9.27 -7.05 8.69
N PRO A 14 -9.48 -7.86 9.75
CA PRO A 14 -8.66 -7.81 10.97
C PRO A 14 -7.17 -8.06 10.74
N HIS A 15 -6.82 -8.73 9.65
CA HIS A 15 -5.46 -8.96 9.20
C HIS A 15 -5.37 -8.68 7.71
N ALA A 16 -4.27 -8.07 7.30
CA ALA A 16 -3.97 -7.95 5.88
C ALA A 16 -3.66 -9.33 5.30
N SER A 17 -4.15 -9.57 4.08
CA SER A 17 -3.96 -10.84 3.37
C SER A 17 -2.48 -11.20 3.20
N VAL A 18 -2.08 -12.38 3.70
CA VAL A 18 -0.75 -12.96 3.46
C VAL A 18 -0.57 -13.33 1.99
N PHE A 19 -1.65 -13.72 1.31
CA PHE A 19 -1.61 -14.02 -0.12
C PHE A 19 -1.17 -12.80 -0.92
N ASP A 20 -1.76 -11.63 -0.65
CA ASP A 20 -1.41 -10.38 -1.33
C ASP A 20 0.04 -9.97 -1.02
N ALA A 21 0.49 -10.21 0.23
CA ALA A 21 1.86 -9.93 0.63
C ALA A 21 2.89 -10.79 -0.14
N VAL A 22 2.62 -12.09 -0.29
CA VAL A 22 3.49 -12.99 -1.06
C VAL A 22 3.55 -12.57 -2.53
N VAL A 23 2.40 -12.27 -3.14
CA VAL A 23 2.35 -11.80 -4.54
C VAL A 23 3.10 -10.48 -4.72
N ALA A 24 2.99 -9.55 -3.76
CA ALA A 24 3.73 -8.29 -3.81
C ALA A 24 5.25 -8.50 -3.77
N VAL A 25 5.73 -9.41 -2.91
CA VAL A 25 7.15 -9.78 -2.83
C VAL A 25 7.62 -10.38 -4.16
N ASP A 26 6.87 -11.33 -4.70
CA ASP A 26 7.21 -11.99 -5.96
C ASP A 26 7.16 -11.04 -7.16
N ALA A 27 6.32 -10.00 -7.11
CA ALA A 27 6.27 -8.91 -8.09
C ALA A 27 7.45 -7.92 -7.98
N GLY A 28 8.32 -8.09 -6.99
CA GLY A 28 9.52 -7.27 -6.80
C GLY A 28 9.26 -5.94 -6.10
N VAL A 29 8.23 -5.84 -5.26
CA VAL A 29 8.07 -4.72 -4.33
C VAL A 29 9.25 -4.70 -3.35
N GLU A 30 9.86 -3.53 -3.12
CA GLU A 30 11.00 -3.39 -2.21
C GLU A 30 10.55 -3.18 -0.76
N HIS A 31 9.43 -2.45 -0.57
CA HIS A 31 8.83 -2.25 0.74
C HIS A 31 7.32 -2.41 0.66
N LEU A 32 6.80 -3.32 1.49
CA LEU A 32 5.37 -3.53 1.66
C LEU A 32 4.96 -2.97 3.02
N PHE A 33 4.05 -1.99 3.02
CA PHE A 33 3.43 -1.48 4.24
C PHE A 33 1.98 -1.94 4.29
N GLN A 34 1.64 -2.71 5.31
CA GLN A 34 0.30 -3.28 5.45
C GLN A 34 -0.46 -2.60 6.57
N TYR A 35 -1.65 -2.10 6.25
CA TYR A 35 -2.62 -1.60 7.20
C TYR A 35 -3.85 -2.50 7.13
N HIS A 36 -4.29 -2.99 8.29
CA HIS A 36 -5.47 -3.81 8.43
C HIS A 36 -6.53 -3.06 9.24
N SER A 37 -7.76 -3.55 9.22
CA SER A 37 -8.92 -2.93 9.90
C SER A 37 -9.14 -1.48 9.48
N VAL A 38 -8.77 -1.14 8.24
CA VAL A 38 -8.85 0.21 7.70
C VAL A 38 -10.31 0.58 7.47
N GLN A 39 -10.73 1.72 8.03
CA GLN A 39 -12.05 2.30 7.79
C GLN A 39 -12.01 3.35 6.66
N PRO A 40 -13.12 3.56 5.92
CA PRO A 40 -13.17 4.50 4.80
C PRO A 40 -12.68 5.91 5.14
N GLU A 41 -12.96 6.39 6.35
CA GLU A 41 -12.60 7.73 6.80
C GLU A 41 -11.08 7.91 6.98
N GLN A 42 -10.35 6.81 7.18
CA GLN A 42 -8.90 6.81 7.39
C GLN A 42 -8.11 6.77 6.08
N VAL A 43 -8.74 6.28 4.99
CA VAL A 43 -8.06 6.06 3.69
C VAL A 43 -7.43 7.34 3.16
N ARG A 44 -8.13 8.48 3.26
CA ARG A 44 -7.63 9.77 2.77
C ARG A 44 -6.28 10.12 3.38
N ASP A 45 -6.18 10.04 4.70
CA ASP A 45 -5.01 10.51 5.42
C ASP A 45 -3.82 9.54 5.20
N LEU A 46 -4.08 8.23 5.05
CA LEU A 46 -3.08 7.23 4.65
C LEU A 46 -2.55 7.49 3.23
N VAL A 47 -3.43 7.77 2.28
CA VAL A 47 -3.05 8.11 0.89
C VAL A 47 -2.27 9.42 0.84
N HIS A 48 -2.66 10.42 1.62
CA HIS A 48 -1.91 11.68 1.73
C HIS A 48 -0.48 11.46 2.25
N GLY A 49 -0.28 10.57 3.23
CA GLY A 49 1.05 10.19 3.70
C GLY A 49 1.92 9.57 2.60
N ALA A 50 1.32 8.77 1.71
CA ALA A 50 2.00 8.19 0.56
C ALA A 50 2.34 9.22 -0.53
N MET A 51 1.44 10.18 -0.75
CA MET A 51 1.51 11.14 -1.85
C MET A 51 2.42 12.34 -1.53
N PHE A 52 2.31 12.94 -0.36
CA PHE A 52 3.02 14.19 -0.05
C PHE A 52 4.46 13.99 0.46
N THR A 53 4.91 12.75 0.58
CA THR A 53 6.30 12.42 0.99
C THR A 53 7.26 12.24 -0.18
N ARG A 54 6.78 12.35 -1.43
CA ARG A 54 7.58 12.19 -2.65
C ARG A 54 7.32 13.30 -3.66
N SER A 55 8.31 13.56 -4.52
CA SER A 55 8.17 14.48 -5.64
C SER A 55 7.23 13.88 -6.72
N PRO A 56 6.62 14.69 -7.60
CA PRO A 56 5.75 14.19 -8.67
C PRO A 56 6.41 13.12 -9.56
N GLN A 57 7.72 13.22 -9.81
CA GLN A 57 8.46 12.22 -10.60
C GLN A 57 8.61 10.90 -9.83
N ASP A 58 8.86 10.97 -8.52
CA ASP A 58 9.09 9.82 -7.65
C ASP A 58 7.80 9.11 -7.23
N LEU A 59 6.63 9.75 -7.39
CA LEU A 59 5.33 9.16 -7.04
C LEU A 59 5.03 7.87 -7.79
N THR A 60 5.55 7.74 -9.01
CA THR A 60 5.43 6.52 -9.82
C THR A 60 6.04 5.28 -9.16
N SER A 61 6.92 5.46 -8.17
CA SER A 61 7.51 4.39 -7.36
C SER A 61 6.74 4.09 -6.07
N THR A 62 5.51 4.61 -5.92
CA THR A 62 4.59 4.31 -4.81
C THR A 62 3.24 3.88 -5.36
N ALA A 63 2.71 2.77 -4.87
CA ALA A 63 1.38 2.29 -5.22
C ALA A 63 0.55 1.98 -3.98
N VAL A 64 -0.77 2.05 -4.14
CA VAL A 64 -1.75 1.63 -3.13
C VAL A 64 -2.55 0.46 -3.68
N PHE A 65 -2.71 -0.59 -2.88
CA PHE A 65 -3.54 -1.75 -3.17
C PHE A 65 -4.62 -1.87 -2.10
N ILE A 66 -5.87 -2.08 -2.51
CA ILE A 66 -7.01 -2.26 -1.61
C ILE A 66 -7.36 -3.75 -1.63
N GLY A 67 -7.23 -4.40 -0.46
CA GLY A 67 -7.54 -5.81 -0.27
C GLY A 67 -8.91 -6.02 0.39
N GLY A 68 -9.01 -7.09 1.17
CA GLY A 68 -10.22 -7.49 1.88
C GLY A 68 -10.94 -8.67 1.23
N SER A 69 -11.61 -9.44 2.07
CA SER A 69 -12.35 -10.65 1.68
C SER A 69 -13.81 -10.39 1.31
N ASN A 70 -14.33 -9.20 1.60
CA ASN A 70 -15.70 -8.80 1.28
C ASN A 70 -15.75 -8.09 -0.08
N VAL A 71 -16.27 -8.78 -1.10
CA VAL A 71 -16.37 -8.34 -2.50
C VAL A 71 -17.81 -8.09 -2.94
#